data_AF-A0A6A3C7D5-F1
#
_entry.id   AF-A0A6A3C7D5-F1
#
_cell.length_a   1.000
_cell.length_b   1.000
_cell.length_c   1.000
_cell.angle_alpha   90.00
_cell.angle_beta   90.00
_cell.angle_gamma   90.00
#
_symmetry.space_group_name_H-M   'P 1'
#
loop_
_entity.id
_entity.type
_entity.pdbx_description
1 polymer ?
#
loop_
_entity_poly.entity_id
_entity_poly.type
_entity_poly.pdbx_seq_one_letter_code
_entity_poly.pdbx_strand_id
1 'polypeptide(L)'
;MDFRFFTLGNLWTIVSSQGTSKQNNDVLKLIEEKWDDLVANMPLKIVYPALDSDERRIITGSDPKNTNRLLLSFHFTLACIKMGKPELAQRAVTWAEERLAVDQWPEYYDTRSGRFIGKQSRFYQTWTVVGFLTSKMLLQNPEKASLLFWEEDYEILENCVCRLGESGRKKCSRIAPRS
;
A
#
# COMPACT_ATOMS: atom_id res chain seq x y z
N MET A 1 21.22 -3.51 3.06
CA MET A 1 20.02 -2.75 2.64
C MET A 1 18.88 -3.76 2.52
N ASP A 2 17.70 -3.43 3.05
CA ASP A 2 16.52 -4.32 2.99
C ASP A 2 15.70 -4.01 1.74
N PHE A 3 15.49 -5.02 0.89
CA PHE A 3 14.80 -4.90 -0.40
C PHE A 3 13.36 -5.39 -0.37
N ARG A 4 12.84 -5.76 0.80
CA ARG A 4 11.45 -6.22 0.93
C ARG A 4 10.48 -5.09 0.59
N PHE A 5 9.37 -5.46 -0.04
CA PHE A 5 8.26 -4.56 -0.32
C PHE A 5 7.40 -4.39 0.93
N PHE A 6 7.38 -3.17 1.48
CA PHE A 6 6.53 -2.80 2.61
C PHE A 6 5.29 -2.06 2.10
N THR A 7 4.12 -2.70 2.19
CA THR A 7 2.89 -2.18 1.59
C THR A 7 2.49 -0.84 2.18
N LEU A 8 2.43 -0.72 3.51
CA LEU A 8 1.96 0.52 4.15
C LEU A 8 2.85 1.71 3.79
N GLY A 9 4.17 1.53 3.78
CA GLY A 9 5.13 2.58 3.40
C GLY A 9 4.91 3.04 1.96
N ASN A 10 4.87 2.09 1.01
CA ASN A 10 4.65 2.42 -0.41
C ASN A 10 3.29 3.10 -0.66
N LEU A 11 2.22 2.67 0.01
CA LEU A 11 0.91 3.30 -0.13
C LEU A 11 0.89 4.71 0.47
N TRP A 12 1.51 4.93 1.62
CA TRP A 12 1.59 6.27 2.22
C TRP A 12 2.50 7.22 1.43
N THR A 13 3.54 6.72 0.77
CA THR A 13 4.32 7.51 -0.19
C THR A 13 3.43 8.07 -1.31
N ILE A 14 2.51 7.26 -1.83
CA ILE A 14 1.51 7.69 -2.81
C ILE A 14 0.56 8.72 -2.18
N VAL A 15 -0.09 8.37 -1.06
CA VAL A 15 -1.12 9.21 -0.40
C VAL A 15 -0.58 10.58 -0.02
N SER A 16 0.67 10.66 0.45
CA SER A 16 1.30 11.91 0.91
C SER A 16 2.07 12.68 -0.18
N SER A 17 2.02 12.26 -1.45
CA SER A 17 2.75 12.89 -2.56
C SER A 17 4.27 12.93 -2.39
N GLN A 18 4.84 11.99 -1.63
CA GLN A 18 6.30 11.92 -1.44
C GLN A 18 7.01 11.31 -2.65
N GLY A 19 6.35 10.38 -3.35
CA GLY A 19 6.85 9.80 -4.59
C GLY A 19 6.41 10.62 -5.80
N THR A 20 7.22 10.62 -6.86
CA THR A 20 6.81 11.20 -8.14
C THR A 20 5.63 10.44 -8.74
N SER A 21 4.79 11.10 -9.55
CA SER A 21 3.70 10.45 -10.30
C SER A 21 4.13 9.17 -11.02
N LYS A 22 5.33 9.15 -11.63
CA LYS A 22 5.88 7.93 -12.25
C LYS A 22 6.11 6.81 -11.25
N GLN A 23 6.80 7.09 -10.14
CA GLN A 23 7.07 6.09 -9.09
C GLN A 23 5.78 5.55 -8.48
N ASN A 24 4.82 6.43 -8.20
CA ASN A 24 3.53 6.07 -7.63
C ASN A 24 2.73 5.16 -8.59
N ASN A 25 2.73 5.47 -9.88
CA ASN A 25 2.14 4.61 -10.92
C ASN A 25 2.85 3.26 -11.01
N ASP A 26 4.18 3.24 -10.98
CA ASP A 26 4.98 2.01 -11.05
C ASP A 26 4.72 1.11 -9.82
N VAL A 27 4.51 1.69 -8.62
CA VAL A 27 4.13 0.93 -7.41
C VAL A 27 2.78 0.25 -7.58
N LEU A 28 1.74 0.96 -8.05
CA LEU A 28 0.43 0.34 -8.28
C LEU A 28 0.48 -0.71 -9.39
N LYS A 29 1.25 -0.44 -10.45
CA LYS A 29 1.50 -1.40 -11.52
C LYS A 29 2.20 -2.65 -11.00
N LEU A 30 3.17 -2.52 -10.10
CA LEU A 30 3.81 -3.67 -9.46
C LEU A 30 2.80 -4.49 -8.64
N ILE A 31 1.92 -3.85 -7.89
CA ILE A 31 0.86 -4.55 -7.13
C ILE A 31 -0.07 -5.32 -8.09
N GLU A 32 -0.42 -4.71 -9.22
CA GLU A 32 -1.24 -5.33 -10.26
C GLU A 32 -0.55 -6.50 -10.96
N GLU A 33 0.73 -6.36 -11.34
CA GLU A 33 1.50 -7.42 -12.00
C GLU A 33 1.88 -8.57 -11.06
N LYS A 34 2.04 -8.28 -9.76
CA LYS A 34 2.37 -9.26 -8.71
C LYS A 34 1.19 -9.50 -7.78
N TRP A 35 -0.02 -9.47 -8.33
CA TRP A 35 -1.25 -9.56 -7.57
C TRP A 35 -1.36 -10.84 -6.74
N ASP A 36 -1.02 -12.00 -7.31
CA ASP A 36 -1.05 -13.29 -6.59
C ASP A 36 -0.04 -13.35 -5.43
N ASP A 37 1.04 -12.57 -5.52
CA ASP A 37 2.06 -12.52 -4.48
C ASP A 37 1.75 -11.45 -3.41
N LEU A 38 1.19 -10.29 -3.77
CA LEU A 38 0.99 -9.15 -2.87
C LEU A 38 -0.44 -9.06 -2.29
N VAL A 39 -1.44 -9.46 -3.07
CA VAL A 39 -2.86 -9.49 -2.67
C VAL A 39 -3.32 -10.91 -2.38
N ALA A 40 -3.00 -11.86 -3.26
CA ALA A 40 -3.44 -13.25 -3.14
C ALA A 40 -4.96 -13.36 -2.88
N ASN A 41 -5.40 -14.30 -2.03
CA ASN A 41 -6.82 -14.48 -1.71
C ASN A 41 -7.32 -13.52 -0.61
N MET A 42 -6.45 -12.66 -0.06
CA MET A 42 -6.84 -11.65 0.92
C MET A 42 -5.95 -10.40 0.81
N PRO A 43 -6.42 -9.28 0.22
CA PRO A 43 -5.66 -8.04 0.25
C PRO A 43 -5.37 -7.59 1.68
N LEU A 44 -4.21 -7.05 2.03
CA LEU A 44 -2.91 -7.02 1.35
C LEU A 44 -1.85 -7.62 2.29
N LYS A 45 -0.77 -8.17 1.74
CA LYS A 45 0.41 -8.49 2.56
C LYS A 45 1.01 -7.24 3.17
N ILE A 46 1.43 -7.34 4.43
CA ILE A 46 2.14 -6.23 5.10
C ILE A 46 3.55 -6.07 4.49
N VAL A 47 4.24 -7.19 4.29
CA VAL A 47 5.61 -7.27 3.74
C VAL A 47 5.72 -8.44 2.77
N TYR A 48 6.51 -8.28 1.70
CA TYR A 48 6.85 -9.35 0.76
C TYR A 48 8.32 -9.25 0.27
N PRO A 49 9.06 -10.37 0.15
CA PRO A 49 8.70 -11.71 0.60
C PRO A 49 8.72 -11.86 2.12
N ALA A 50 8.28 -13.03 2.58
CA ALA A 50 8.47 -13.52 3.93
C ALA A 50 9.97 -13.61 4.28
N LEU A 51 10.30 -13.63 5.57
CA LEU A 51 11.63 -14.08 5.98
C LEU A 51 11.69 -15.61 5.93
N ASP A 52 12.74 -16.14 5.32
CA ASP A 52 13.02 -17.57 5.27
C ASP A 52 13.57 -18.10 6.60
N SER A 53 13.79 -19.42 6.75
CA SER A 53 14.09 -20.06 8.05
C SER A 53 15.26 -19.43 8.80
N ASP A 54 16.42 -19.31 8.15
CA ASP A 54 17.62 -18.77 8.79
C ASP A 54 17.53 -17.27 9.02
N GLU A 55 16.98 -16.53 8.05
CA GLU A 55 16.74 -15.09 8.17
C GLU A 55 15.77 -14.77 9.30
N ARG A 56 14.67 -15.52 9.42
CA ARG A 56 13.70 -15.36 10.50
C ARG A 56 14.36 -15.65 11.84
N ARG A 57 15.16 -16.72 11.96
CA ARG A 57 15.87 -17.04 13.21
C ARG A 57 16.77 -15.86 13.63
N ILE A 58 17.51 -15.28 12.69
CA ILE A 58 18.47 -14.21 12.95
C ILE A 58 17.76 -12.86 13.19
N ILE A 59 16.89 -12.43 12.28
CA ILE A 59 16.28 -11.09 12.28
C ILE A 59 15.19 -10.96 13.35
N THR A 60 14.37 -12.00 13.52
CA THR A 60 13.25 -11.96 14.49
C THR A 60 13.59 -12.57 15.84
N GLY A 61 14.78 -13.16 15.99
CA GLY A 61 15.14 -13.92 17.19
C GLY A 61 14.30 -15.20 17.36
N SER A 62 13.89 -15.83 16.25
CA SER A 62 12.96 -16.97 16.22
C SER A 62 11.57 -16.69 16.80
N ASP A 63 11.09 -15.45 16.70
CA ASP A 63 9.75 -15.09 17.20
C ASP A 63 8.67 -15.98 16.54
N PRO A 64 7.91 -16.77 17.31
CA PRO A 64 6.87 -17.65 16.78
C PRO A 64 5.69 -16.89 16.17
N LYS A 65 5.48 -15.62 16.52
CA LYS A 65 4.35 -14.78 16.10
C LYS A 65 4.60 -14.04 14.79
N ASN A 66 5.86 -13.84 14.41
CA ASN A 66 6.22 -13.02 13.25
C ASN A 66 6.24 -13.84 11.94
N THR A 67 5.10 -14.44 11.61
CA THR A 67 4.83 -15.16 10.36
C THR A 67 4.11 -14.28 9.33
N ASN A 68 3.95 -14.76 8.10
CA ASN A 68 3.34 -14.02 6.99
C ASN A 68 1.95 -13.48 7.32
N ARG A 69 1.78 -12.16 7.42
CA ARG A 69 0.53 -11.51 7.80
C ARG A 69 -0.09 -10.72 6.64
N LEU A 70 -1.37 -10.95 6.40
CA LEU A 70 -2.20 -10.18 5.47
C LEU A 70 -3.27 -9.39 6.24
N LEU A 71 -3.46 -8.12 5.87
CA LEU A 71 -4.46 -7.21 6.43
C LEU A 71 -5.07 -6.36 5.31
N LEU A 72 -6.40 -6.37 5.19
CA LEU A 72 -7.10 -5.44 4.30
C LEU A 72 -6.93 -4.02 4.83
N SER A 73 -6.46 -3.12 3.97
CA SER A 73 -6.14 -1.75 4.37
C SER A 73 -6.86 -0.74 3.49
N PHE A 74 -7.65 0.14 4.09
CA PHE A 74 -8.30 1.26 3.40
C PHE A 74 -7.28 2.18 2.70
N HIS A 75 -6.03 2.19 3.16
CA HIS A 75 -4.92 2.90 2.53
C HIS A 75 -4.71 2.50 1.06
N PHE A 76 -4.98 1.24 0.70
CA PHE A 76 -4.87 0.80 -0.69
C PHE A 76 -5.96 1.41 -1.56
N THR A 77 -7.19 1.41 -1.04
CA THR A 77 -8.33 2.08 -1.67
C THR A 77 -8.03 3.57 -1.89
N LEU A 78 -7.47 4.22 -0.87
CA LEU A 78 -7.11 5.63 -0.93
C LEU A 78 -6.04 5.91 -1.99
N ALA A 79 -4.97 5.12 -2.02
CA ALA A 79 -3.91 5.22 -3.03
C ALA A 79 -4.44 4.96 -4.45
N CYS A 80 -5.32 3.97 -4.62
CA CYS A 80 -5.95 3.67 -5.90
C CYS A 80 -6.83 4.82 -6.40
N ILE A 81 -7.65 5.40 -5.52
CA ILE A 81 -8.50 6.55 -5.87
C ILE A 81 -7.64 7.74 -6.27
N LYS A 82 -6.60 8.07 -5.47
CA LYS A 82 -5.67 9.16 -5.79
C LYS A 82 -5.05 9.01 -7.18
N MET A 83 -4.64 7.79 -7.54
CA MET A 83 -3.99 7.52 -8.82
C MET A 83 -4.97 7.27 -9.97
N GLY A 84 -6.28 7.49 -9.76
CA GLY A 84 -7.30 7.30 -10.79
C GLY A 84 -7.52 5.83 -11.20
N LYS A 85 -7.23 4.88 -10.32
CA LYS A 85 -7.39 3.43 -10.52
C LYS A 85 -8.36 2.75 -9.53
N PRO A 86 -9.59 3.26 -9.32
CA PRO A 86 -10.52 2.71 -8.33
C PRO A 86 -10.91 1.25 -8.58
N GLU A 87 -10.82 0.76 -9.82
CA GLU A 87 -11.10 -0.62 -10.21
C GLU A 87 -10.22 -1.65 -9.48
N LEU A 88 -8.94 -1.31 -9.23
CA LEU A 88 -8.03 -2.18 -8.48
C LEU A 88 -8.48 -2.34 -7.03
N ALA A 89 -8.90 -1.24 -6.41
CA ALA A 89 -9.44 -1.25 -5.06
C ALA A 89 -10.79 -1.98 -4.99
N GLN A 90 -11.66 -1.78 -5.98
CA GLN A 90 -12.95 -2.49 -6.06
C GLN A 90 -12.75 -4.01 -6.15
N ARG A 91 -11.78 -4.47 -6.95
CA ARG A 91 -11.43 -5.90 -7.03
C ARG A 91 -10.99 -6.45 -5.67
N ALA A 92 -10.08 -5.75 -4.99
CA ALA A 92 -9.60 -6.15 -3.67
C ALA A 92 -10.73 -6.20 -2.63
N VAL A 93 -11.57 -5.17 -2.57
CA VAL A 93 -12.70 -5.11 -1.63
C VAL A 93 -13.71 -6.22 -1.88
N THR A 94 -13.98 -6.56 -3.14
CA THR A 94 -14.92 -7.64 -3.51
C THR A 94 -14.43 -8.98 -2.99
N TRP A 95 -13.15 -9.32 -3.16
CA TRP A 95 -12.58 -10.55 -2.60
C TRP A 95 -12.60 -10.60 -1.08
N ALA A 96 -12.36 -9.46 -0.43
CA ALA A 96 -12.44 -9.39 1.01
C ALA A 96 -13.89 -9.56 1.52
N GLU A 97 -14.87 -9.02 0.80
CA GLU A 97 -16.29 -9.11 1.13
C GLU A 97 -16.79 -10.56 1.17
N GLU A 98 -16.31 -11.42 0.27
CA GLU A 98 -16.68 -12.84 0.21
C GLU A 98 -16.28 -13.62 1.48
N ARG A 99 -15.24 -13.16 2.19
CA ARG A 99 -14.60 -13.93 3.27
C ARG A 99 -14.70 -13.30 4.65
N LEU A 100 -14.52 -11.98 4.77
CA LEU A 100 -14.35 -11.31 6.06
C LEU A 100 -15.51 -11.55 7.03
N ALA A 101 -16.75 -11.52 6.53
CA ALA A 101 -17.93 -11.75 7.36
C ALA A 101 -18.04 -13.22 7.81
N VAL A 102 -17.74 -14.17 6.91
CA VAL A 102 -17.76 -15.61 7.19
C VAL A 102 -16.68 -15.98 8.21
N ASP A 103 -15.49 -15.41 8.07
CA ASP A 103 -14.32 -15.66 8.91
C ASP A 103 -14.34 -14.86 10.24
N GLN A 104 -15.47 -14.21 10.56
CA GLN A 104 -15.69 -13.44 11.79
C GLN A 104 -14.68 -12.28 12.00
N TRP A 105 -14.35 -11.57 10.92
CA TRP A 105 -13.51 -10.37 10.94
C TRP A 105 -12.17 -10.56 11.66
N PRO A 106 -11.31 -11.45 11.17
CA PRO A 106 -10.04 -11.77 11.81
C PRO A 106 -9.07 -10.57 11.76
N GLU A 107 -8.18 -10.50 12.75
CA GLU A 107 -7.06 -9.53 12.80
C GLU A 107 -6.12 -9.68 11.61
N TYR A 108 -5.81 -10.91 11.19
CA TYR A 108 -4.94 -11.17 10.05
C TYR A 108 -5.12 -12.58 9.48
N TYR A 109 -4.66 -12.78 8.24
CA TYR A 109 -4.54 -14.09 7.61
C TYR A 109 -3.07 -14.52 7.51
N ASP A 110 -2.83 -15.83 7.58
CA ASP A 110 -1.52 -16.45 7.41
C ASP A 110 -1.40 -17.12 6.03
N THR A 111 -0.18 -17.58 5.72
CA THR A 111 0.27 -18.27 4.49
C THR A 111 0.55 -17.38 3.28
N ARG A 112 1.29 -17.93 2.31
CA ARG A 112 1.64 -17.20 1.08
C ARG A 112 0.41 -16.71 0.32
N SER A 113 -0.69 -17.46 0.35
CA SER A 113 -1.92 -17.12 -0.36
C SER A 113 -2.99 -16.44 0.51
N GLY A 114 -2.78 -16.26 1.81
CA GLY A 114 -3.82 -15.74 2.72
C GLY A 114 -5.02 -16.68 2.88
N ARG A 115 -4.84 -17.99 2.68
CA ARG A 115 -5.94 -18.97 2.70
C ARG A 115 -6.47 -19.21 4.12
N PHE A 116 -5.59 -19.21 5.11
CA PHE A 116 -5.95 -19.56 6.49
C PHE A 116 -6.01 -18.32 7.38
N ILE A 117 -6.97 -18.30 8.29
CA ILE A 117 -7.02 -17.32 9.38
C ILE A 117 -5.72 -17.43 10.19
N GLY A 118 -5.19 -16.30 10.62
CA GLY A 118 -3.92 -16.23 11.33
C GLY A 118 -3.92 -17.09 12.59
N LYS A 119 -2.80 -17.77 12.86
CA LYS A 119 -2.61 -18.72 13.96
C LYS A 119 -3.00 -18.17 15.34
N GLN A 120 -2.76 -16.87 15.56
CA GLN A 120 -3.12 -16.15 16.78
C GLN A 120 -4.00 -14.93 16.47
N SER A 121 -4.77 -15.00 15.38
CA SER A 121 -5.66 -13.92 14.97
C SER A 121 -6.84 -13.81 15.93
N ARG A 122 -7.12 -12.59 16.38
CA ARG A 122 -8.34 -12.28 17.13
C ARG A 122 -9.51 -12.11 16.15
N PHE A 123 -10.70 -12.50 16.57
CA PHE A 123 -11.95 -12.26 15.82
C PHE A 123 -12.53 -10.90 16.17
N TYR A 124 -13.41 -10.39 15.31
CA TYR A 124 -14.10 -9.11 15.47
C TYR A 124 -13.15 -7.94 15.68
N GLN A 125 -12.01 -7.99 14.99
CA GLN A 125 -10.99 -6.98 15.15
C GLN A 125 -11.45 -5.65 14.53
N THR A 126 -11.54 -4.61 15.36
CA THR A 126 -12.14 -3.32 14.99
C THR A 126 -11.55 -2.71 13.72
N TRP A 127 -10.22 -2.75 13.56
CA TRP A 127 -9.57 -2.15 12.39
C TRP A 127 -9.85 -2.88 11.07
N THR A 128 -10.28 -4.15 11.12
CA THR A 128 -10.58 -4.98 9.95
C THR A 128 -11.96 -4.59 9.46
N VAL A 129 -12.91 -4.48 10.39
CA VAL A 129 -14.26 -3.98 10.15
C VAL A 129 -14.22 -2.55 9.62
N VAL A 130 -13.54 -1.65 10.33
CA VAL A 130 -13.43 -0.24 9.95
C VAL A 130 -12.70 -0.11 8.62
N GLY A 131 -11.57 -0.79 8.41
CA GLY A 131 -10.82 -0.73 7.15
C GLY A 131 -11.64 -1.19 5.94
N PHE A 132 -12.44 -2.23 6.10
CA PHE A 132 -13.37 -2.69 5.06
C PHE A 132 -14.48 -1.66 4.78
N LEU A 133 -15.17 -1.17 5.82
CA LEU A 133 -16.24 -0.19 5.69
C LEU A 133 -15.73 1.12 5.08
N THR A 134 -14.60 1.64 5.57
CA THR A 134 -13.96 2.83 5.00
C THR A 134 -13.64 2.63 3.53
N SER A 135 -13.14 1.46 3.13
CA SER A 135 -12.88 1.18 1.71
C SER A 135 -14.16 1.26 0.87
N LYS A 136 -15.26 0.64 1.32
CA LYS A 136 -16.55 0.72 0.60
C LYS A 136 -17.07 2.16 0.54
N MET A 137 -16.97 2.91 1.62
CA MET A 137 -17.42 4.30 1.67
C MET A 137 -16.61 5.23 0.75
N LEU A 138 -15.29 5.03 0.67
CA LEU A 138 -14.42 5.79 -0.23
C LEU A 138 -14.69 5.45 -1.70
N LEU A 139 -14.95 4.18 -2.02
CA LEU A 139 -15.32 3.77 -3.38
C LEU A 139 -16.69 4.32 -3.81
N GLN A 140 -17.65 4.40 -2.87
CA GLN A 140 -18.97 4.99 -3.14
C GLN A 140 -18.92 6.51 -3.30
N ASN A 141 -17.98 7.19 -2.63
CA ASN A 141 -17.82 8.63 -2.73
C ASN A 141 -16.33 9.01 -2.81
N PRO A 142 -15.74 8.96 -4.01
CA PRO A 142 -14.33 9.28 -4.23
C PRO A 142 -13.97 10.73 -3.86
N GLU A 143 -14.92 11.67 -3.92
CA GLU A 143 -14.65 13.05 -3.53
C GLU A 143 -14.23 13.16 -2.06
N LYS A 144 -14.79 12.34 -1.17
CA LYS A 144 -14.37 12.28 0.25
C LYS A 144 -12.94 11.78 0.42
N ALA A 145 -12.41 11.02 -0.53
CA ALA A 145 -11.04 10.54 -0.49
C ALA A 145 -10.03 11.69 -0.60
N SER A 146 -10.38 12.77 -1.31
CA SER A 146 -9.53 13.97 -1.46
C SER A 146 -9.20 14.66 -0.14
N LEU A 147 -10.01 14.44 0.91
CA LEU A 147 -9.74 14.96 2.25
C LEU A 147 -8.62 14.20 2.98
N LEU A 148 -8.22 13.04 2.47
CA LEU A 148 -7.32 12.09 3.12
C LEU A 148 -6.00 11.90 2.39
N PHE A 149 -5.82 12.53 1.22
CA PHE A 149 -4.55 12.51 0.49
C PHE A 149 -4.12 13.92 0.11
N TRP A 150 -2.82 14.08 -0.15
CA TRP A 150 -2.24 15.36 -0.58
C TRP A 150 -2.10 15.39 -2.09
N GLU A 151 -2.05 16.57 -2.69
CA GLU A 151 -1.64 16.74 -4.08
C GLU A 151 -0.13 16.95 -4.17
N GLU A 152 0.43 16.81 -5.38
CA GLU A 152 1.85 17.11 -5.59
C GLU A 152 2.08 18.63 -5.44
N ASP A 153 3.00 19.00 -4.55
CA ASP A 153 3.37 20.41 -4.35
C ASP A 153 4.47 20.79 -5.35
N TYR A 154 4.04 21.26 -6.51
CA TYR A 154 4.93 21.69 -7.59
C TYR A 154 5.77 22.92 -7.19
N GLU A 155 5.32 23.77 -6.27
CA GLU A 155 6.09 24.93 -5.81
C GLU A 155 7.27 24.51 -4.93
N ILE A 156 7.09 23.51 -4.06
CA ILE A 156 8.19 22.90 -3.31
C ILE A 156 9.15 22.17 -4.26
N LEU A 157 8.63 21.41 -5.24
CA LEU A 157 9.45 20.71 -6.23
C LEU A 157 10.31 21.67 -7.08
N GLU A 158 9.76 22.83 -7.45
CA GLU A 158 10.50 23.89 -8.14
C GLU A 158 11.61 24.48 -7.28
N ASN A 159 11.38 24.60 -5.96
CA ASN A 159 12.36 25.14 -5.02
C ASN A 159 13.46 24.14 -4.62
N CYS A 160 13.21 22.83 -4.73
CA CYS A 160 14.04 21.82 -4.06
C CYS A 160 15.21 21.21 -4.84
N VAL A 161 15.55 21.67 -6.06
CA VAL A 161 16.74 21.17 -6.79
C VAL A 161 17.70 22.27 -7.28
N CYS A 162 17.28 23.53 -7.33
CA CYS A 162 18.10 24.61 -7.87
C CYS A 162 18.72 25.56 -6.82
N ARG A 163 18.33 25.48 -5.54
CA ARG A 163 18.80 26.41 -4.49
C ARG A 163 19.87 25.87 -3.55
N LEU A 164 20.21 24.58 -3.59
CA LEU A 164 21.24 23.98 -2.72
C LEU A 164 22.68 24.07 -3.27
N GLY A 165 22.87 24.75 -4.41
CA GLY A 165 24.20 25.11 -4.90
C GLY A 165 24.44 26.60 -4.76
N GLU A 166 25.09 27.02 -3.67
CA GLU A 166 25.86 28.27 -3.67
C GLU A 166 27.07 28.09 -4.61
N SER A 167 26.83 28.13 -5.92
CA SER A 167 27.78 28.62 -6.93
C SER A 167 27.20 28.43 -8.33
N GLY A 168 27.10 29.56 -9.04
CA GLY A 168 27.26 29.62 -10.49
C GLY A 168 26.25 28.86 -11.34
N ARG A 169 25.25 29.60 -11.85
CA ARG A 169 24.56 29.39 -13.14
C ARG A 169 24.82 28.03 -13.81
N LYS A 170 23.98 27.04 -13.52
CA LYS A 170 23.72 25.97 -14.50
C LYS A 170 22.31 26.17 -15.04
N LYS A 171 22.23 26.52 -16.34
CA LYS A 171 20.99 26.44 -17.10
C LYS A 171 20.45 25.02 -16.93
N CYS A 172 19.34 24.87 -16.23
CA CYS A 172 18.66 23.59 -16.12
C CYS A 172 18.01 23.30 -17.47
N SER A 173 18.75 22.63 -18.36
CA SER A 173 18.20 22.15 -19.62
C SER A 173 17.47 20.84 -19.36
N ARG A 174 16.21 20.94 -18.95
CA ARG A 174 15.25 19.87 -19.24
C ARG A 174 14.12 20.51 -20.01
N ILE A 175 14.10 20.19 -21.30
CA ILE A 175 13.04 20.54 -22.23
C ILE A 175 11.73 20.06 -21.59
N ALA A 176 10.84 21.01 -21.29
CA ALA A 176 9.45 20.72 -20.95
C ALA A 176 8.83 19.91 -22.10
N PRO A 177 8.07 18.83 -21.86
CA PRO A 177 7.18 18.35 -22.90
C PRO A 177 6.17 19.48 -23.13
N ARG A 178 6.17 19.99 -24.37
CA ARG A 178 5.23 21.03 -24.79
C ARG A 178 3.82 20.47 -24.78
N SER A 179 2.92 21.26 -24.18
CA SER A 179 1.46 21.35 -24.37
C SER A 179 0.66 20.06 -24.29
#